data_AF-A0A503WWU8-F1
#
_entry.id   AF-A0A503WWU8-F1
#
_cell.length_a   1.000
_cell.length_b   1.000
_cell.length_c   1.000
_cell.angle_alpha   90.00
_cell.angle_beta   90.00
_cell.angle_gamma   90.00
#
_symmetry.space_group_name_H-M   'P 1'
#
loop_
_entity.id
_entity.type
_entity.pdbx_description
1 polymer ?
#
loop_
_entity_poly.entity_id
_entity_poly.type
_entity_poly.pdbx_seq_one_letter_code
_entity_poly.pdbx_strand_id
1 'polypeptide(L)'
;MDLILSVPGASPEEIARGIKAAERVLARAGFTAEQAAEGAFIVEGWDINGVPEGGVDDWASSASYAWGQASNAALEACCAGWPEDRKPITVSLELLTDPDAQLADRSTALAMLRENIERDGKDMLSGRDAILAWRVAVDVEDKLKVRDIIGNVTVAFTRLALSHRHPEEPIEPKRQAVRDAINALEAATEKPTSH
;
A
#
# COMPACT_ATOMS: atom_id res chain seq x y z
N MET A 1 -11.97 -3.09 11.62
CA MET A 1 -10.67 -2.81 10.98
C MET A 1 -10.44 -1.31 11.07
N ASP A 2 -9.25 -0.89 11.51
CA ASP A 2 -8.89 0.54 11.53
C ASP A 2 -8.45 1.00 10.13
N LEU A 3 -8.37 2.32 9.94
CA LEU A 3 -7.90 2.94 8.69
C LEU A 3 -6.48 3.47 8.84
N ILE A 4 -5.73 3.41 7.76
CA ILE A 4 -4.48 4.15 7.59
C ILE A 4 -4.62 5.11 6.40
N LEU A 5 -4.05 6.31 6.55
CA LEU A 5 -4.03 7.33 5.53
C LEU A 5 -2.58 7.74 5.29
N SER A 6 -2.16 7.75 4.02
CA SER A 6 -0.83 8.21 3.61
C SER A 6 -0.97 9.43 2.69
N VAL A 7 -0.37 10.54 3.11
CA VAL A 7 -0.32 11.80 2.37
C VAL A 7 1.11 12.37 2.48
N PRO A 8 1.85 12.50 1.37
CA PRO A 8 3.21 13.03 1.40
C PRO A 8 3.28 14.40 2.08
N GLY A 9 4.15 14.52 3.08
CA GLY A 9 4.38 15.76 3.82
C GLY A 9 3.27 16.14 4.81
N ALA A 10 2.27 15.29 5.06
CA ALA A 10 1.28 15.54 6.09
C ALA A 10 1.80 15.23 7.49
N SER A 11 1.44 16.08 8.46
CA SER A 11 1.71 15.85 9.88
C SER A 11 0.81 14.75 10.44
N PRO A 12 1.19 14.13 11.58
CA PRO A 12 0.32 13.17 12.27
C PRO A 12 -1.07 13.72 12.59
N GLU A 13 -1.17 15.00 12.96
CA GLU A 13 -2.45 15.66 13.24
C GLU A 13 -3.29 15.89 11.97
N GLU A 14 -2.65 16.18 10.85
CA GLU A 14 -3.31 16.26 9.53
C GLU A 14 -3.88 14.90 9.14
N ILE A 15 -3.07 13.84 9.25
CA ILE A 15 -3.49 12.47 8.96
C ILE A 15 -4.66 12.05 9.87
N ALA A 16 -4.58 12.33 11.18
CA ALA A 16 -5.64 12.00 12.13
C ALA A 16 -6.97 12.71 11.79
N ARG A 17 -6.92 13.96 11.30
CA ARG A 17 -8.12 14.67 10.83
C ARG A 17 -8.71 14.01 9.60
N GLY A 18 -7.87 13.60 8.65
CA GLY A 18 -8.28 12.88 7.45
C GLY A 18 -8.98 11.55 7.77
N ILE A 19 -8.36 10.72 8.60
CA ILE A 19 -8.93 9.43 9.04
C ILE A 19 -10.30 9.64 9.69
N LYS A 20 -10.39 10.58 10.65
CA LYS A 20 -11.66 10.89 11.33
C LYS A 20 -12.74 11.40 10.37
N ALA A 21 -12.37 12.05 9.27
CA ALA A 21 -13.31 12.47 8.25
C ALA A 21 -13.84 11.29 7.43
N ALA A 22 -12.95 10.38 6.99
CA ALA A 22 -13.33 9.14 6.32
C ALA A 22 -14.28 8.30 7.17
N GLU A 23 -13.95 8.07 8.45
CA GLU A 23 -14.77 7.29 9.38
C GLU A 23 -16.19 7.85 9.52
N ARG A 24 -16.34 9.17 9.59
CA ARG A 24 -17.67 9.81 9.66
C ARG A 24 -18.48 9.60 8.39
N VAL A 25 -17.85 9.65 7.22
CA VAL A 25 -18.52 9.41 5.94
C VAL A 25 -19.03 7.97 5.87
N LEU A 26 -18.17 7.01 6.20
CA LEU A 26 -18.52 5.59 6.23
C LEU A 26 -19.67 5.31 7.20
N ALA A 27 -19.57 5.83 8.43
CA ALA A 27 -20.61 5.68 9.43
C ALA A 27 -21.95 6.28 8.98
N ARG A 28 -21.94 7.43 8.31
CA ARG A 28 -23.16 8.05 7.76
C ARG A 28 -23.74 7.25 6.60
N ALA A 29 -22.90 6.62 5.79
CA ALA A 29 -23.31 5.75 4.70
C ALA A 29 -23.80 4.37 5.18
N GLY A 30 -23.61 4.03 6.45
CA GLY A 30 -24.04 2.76 7.03
C GLY A 30 -23.08 1.61 6.75
N PHE A 31 -21.83 1.89 6.38
CA PHE A 31 -20.81 0.88 6.10
C PHE A 31 -19.70 0.91 7.14
N THR A 32 -19.16 -0.26 7.47
CA THR A 32 -17.84 -0.35 8.11
C THR A 32 -16.75 -0.06 7.07
N ALA A 33 -15.54 0.28 7.54
CA ALA A 33 -14.38 0.44 6.65
C ALA A 33 -14.11 -0.82 5.82
N GLU A 34 -14.22 -2.00 6.44
CA GLU A 34 -14.01 -3.29 5.78
C GLU A 34 -15.03 -3.55 4.67
N GLN A 35 -16.32 -3.31 4.93
CA GLN A 35 -17.37 -3.46 3.92
C GLN A 35 -17.19 -2.50 2.74
N ALA A 36 -16.84 -1.24 3.02
CA ALA A 36 -16.62 -0.25 1.97
C ALA A 36 -15.40 -0.60 1.11
N ALA A 37 -14.30 -1.04 1.73
CA ALA A 37 -13.12 -1.51 1.02
C ALA A 37 -13.39 -2.78 0.21
N GLU A 38 -14.19 -3.71 0.72
CA GLU A 38 -14.64 -4.91 -0.01
C GLU A 38 -15.46 -4.52 -1.25
N GLY A 39 -16.43 -3.61 -1.09
CA GLY A 39 -17.19 -3.07 -2.22
C GLY A 39 -16.27 -2.45 -3.27
N ALA A 40 -15.33 -1.60 -2.85
CA ALA A 40 -14.34 -1.01 -3.75
C ALA A 40 -13.53 -2.09 -4.49
N PHE A 41 -13.05 -3.11 -3.79
CA PHE A 41 -12.32 -4.22 -4.40
C PHE A 41 -13.14 -5.00 -5.43
N ILE A 42 -14.42 -5.27 -5.15
CA ILE A 42 -15.33 -5.95 -6.08
C ILE A 42 -15.50 -5.12 -7.37
N VAL A 43 -15.67 -3.80 -7.23
CA VAL A 43 -15.84 -2.87 -8.37
C VAL A 43 -14.57 -2.74 -9.20
N GLU A 44 -13.43 -2.48 -8.56
CA GLU A 44 -12.12 -2.36 -9.21
C GLU A 44 -11.69 -3.68 -9.89
N GLY A 45 -12.14 -4.82 -9.36
CA GLY A 45 -11.88 -6.14 -9.94
C GLY A 45 -12.36 -6.28 -11.39
N TRP A 46 -13.28 -5.45 -11.88
CA TRP A 46 -13.72 -5.51 -13.28
C TRP A 46 -12.77 -4.85 -14.26
N ASP A 47 -11.91 -3.92 -13.81
CA ASP A 47 -10.88 -3.36 -14.68
C ASP A 47 -9.96 -4.47 -15.22
N ILE A 48 -9.84 -5.57 -14.46
CA ILE A 48 -9.07 -6.76 -14.82
C ILE A 48 -9.95 -7.86 -15.43
N ASN A 49 -11.12 -8.12 -14.85
CA ASN A 49 -11.93 -9.32 -15.18
C ASN A 49 -13.10 -9.06 -16.14
N GLY A 50 -13.37 -7.79 -16.48
CA GLY A 50 -14.56 -7.38 -17.22
C GLY A 50 -15.81 -7.26 -16.34
N VAL A 51 -16.84 -6.59 -16.86
CA VAL A 51 -18.11 -6.40 -16.15
C VAL A 51 -18.87 -7.73 -16.08
N PRO A 52 -19.35 -8.17 -14.90
CA PRO A 52 -20.10 -9.42 -14.77
C PRO A 52 -21.44 -9.38 -15.52
N GLU A 53 -21.91 -10.56 -15.96
CA GLU A 53 -23.26 -10.73 -16.50
C GLU A 53 -24.29 -10.43 -15.40
N GLY A 54 -25.20 -9.47 -15.66
CA GLY A 54 -26.15 -8.95 -14.67
C GLY A 54 -25.70 -7.68 -13.97
N GLY A 55 -24.48 -7.22 -14.22
CA GLY A 55 -23.92 -6.02 -13.62
C GLY A 55 -23.50 -6.22 -12.17
N VAL A 56 -23.15 -5.11 -11.55
CA VAL A 56 -22.71 -5.04 -10.15
C VAL A 56 -23.89 -5.26 -9.23
N ASP A 57 -23.69 -5.94 -8.12
CA ASP A 57 -24.68 -5.90 -7.06
C ASP A 57 -24.79 -4.47 -6.45
N ASP A 58 -26.01 -4.04 -6.15
CA ASP A 58 -26.27 -2.69 -5.65
C ASP A 58 -25.53 -2.38 -4.33
N TRP A 59 -25.26 -3.43 -3.53
CA TRP A 59 -24.53 -3.30 -2.28
C TRP A 59 -23.07 -2.94 -2.53
N ALA A 60 -22.35 -3.66 -3.40
CA ALA A 60 -20.96 -3.42 -3.75
C ALA A 60 -20.79 -2.05 -4.41
N SER A 61 -21.74 -1.67 -5.28
CA SER A 61 -21.77 -0.32 -5.86
C SER A 61 -21.88 0.76 -4.77
N SER A 62 -22.80 0.58 -3.81
CA SER A 62 -23.01 1.53 -2.71
C SER A 62 -21.83 1.58 -1.74
N ALA A 63 -21.24 0.43 -1.43
CA ALA A 63 -20.07 0.29 -0.56
C ALA A 63 -18.82 0.91 -1.21
N SER A 64 -18.58 0.64 -2.49
CA SER A 64 -17.50 1.26 -3.29
C SER A 64 -17.65 2.78 -3.35
N TYR A 65 -18.88 3.27 -3.61
CA TYR A 65 -19.16 4.70 -3.59
C TYR A 65 -18.87 5.32 -2.22
N ALA A 66 -19.24 4.65 -1.12
CA ALA A 66 -18.93 5.10 0.22
C ALA A 66 -17.42 5.17 0.48
N TRP A 67 -16.62 4.22 -0.04
CA TRP A 67 -15.16 4.23 0.05
C TRP A 67 -14.53 5.41 -0.71
N GLY A 68 -15.00 5.70 -1.93
CA GLY A 68 -14.57 6.85 -2.71
C GLY A 68 -14.87 8.17 -2.00
N GLN A 69 -16.07 8.30 -1.43
CA GLN A 69 -16.46 9.48 -0.64
C GLN A 69 -15.63 9.62 0.64
N ALA A 70 -15.29 8.50 1.30
CA ALA A 70 -14.43 8.50 2.47
C ALA A 70 -13.01 8.96 2.11
N SER A 71 -12.47 8.50 0.97
CA SER A 71 -11.17 8.91 0.43
C SER A 71 -11.12 10.41 0.12
N ASN A 72 -12.17 10.95 -0.52
CA ASN A 72 -12.29 12.39 -0.80
C ASN A 72 -12.36 13.22 0.50
N ALA A 73 -13.17 12.79 1.46
CA ALA A 73 -13.26 13.48 2.75
C ALA A 73 -11.95 13.43 3.55
N ALA A 74 -11.21 12.32 3.45
CA ALA A 74 -9.87 12.23 4.05
C ALA A 74 -8.89 13.21 3.41
N LEU A 75 -8.86 13.29 2.08
CA LEU A 75 -8.05 14.26 1.33
C LEU A 75 -8.34 15.70 1.77
N GLU A 76 -9.61 16.10 1.72
CA GLU A 76 -10.04 17.47 2.05
C GLU A 76 -9.70 17.86 3.49
N ALA A 77 -9.96 16.96 4.46
CA ALA A 77 -9.74 17.25 5.87
C ALA A 77 -8.25 17.21 6.26
N CYS A 78 -7.48 16.30 5.65
CA CYS A 78 -6.03 16.19 5.86
C CYS A 78 -5.31 17.43 5.33
N CYS A 79 -5.60 17.80 4.07
CA CYS A 79 -4.93 18.90 3.35
C CYS A 79 -5.60 20.26 3.57
N ALA A 80 -6.43 20.40 4.61
CA ALA A 80 -7.12 21.64 4.91
C ALA A 80 -6.11 22.77 5.18
N GLY A 81 -6.18 23.84 4.39
CA GLY A 81 -5.28 24.99 4.48
C GLY A 81 -3.94 24.84 3.74
N TRP A 82 -3.72 23.74 3.02
CA TRP A 82 -2.56 23.61 2.14
C TRP A 82 -2.69 24.55 0.93
N PRO A 83 -1.57 25.07 0.39
CA PRO A 83 -1.59 25.81 -0.86
C PRO A 83 -1.92 24.85 -2.03
N GLU A 84 -2.58 25.37 -3.07
CA GLU A 84 -3.12 24.56 -4.18
C GLU A 84 -2.06 23.74 -4.91
N ASP A 85 -0.85 24.28 -5.06
CA ASP A 85 0.30 23.60 -5.69
C ASP A 85 0.87 22.44 -4.86
N ARG A 86 0.53 22.37 -3.56
CA ARG A 86 0.91 21.27 -2.67
C ARG A 86 -0.19 20.23 -2.50
N LYS A 87 -1.45 20.56 -2.85
CA LYS A 87 -2.57 19.63 -2.65
C LYS A 87 -2.46 18.45 -3.62
N PRO A 88 -2.39 17.22 -3.10
CA PRO A 88 -2.41 16.06 -3.98
C PRO A 88 -3.82 15.89 -4.58
N ILE A 89 -3.88 15.25 -5.75
CA ILE A 89 -5.14 14.96 -6.44
C ILE A 89 -5.90 13.83 -5.72
N THR A 90 -5.16 12.88 -5.13
CA THR A 90 -5.70 11.72 -4.40
C THR A 90 -4.86 11.41 -3.17
N VAL A 91 -5.40 10.59 -2.27
CA VAL A 91 -4.69 10.08 -1.09
C VAL A 91 -4.72 8.55 -1.07
N SER A 92 -3.76 7.92 -0.38
CA SER A 92 -3.83 6.47 -0.10
C SER A 92 -4.63 6.28 1.18
N LEU A 93 -5.89 5.87 1.05
CA LEU A 93 -6.71 5.39 2.17
C LEU A 93 -6.74 3.86 2.09
N GLU A 94 -6.36 3.19 3.17
CA GLU A 94 -6.26 1.74 3.23
C GLU A 94 -6.80 1.20 4.55
N LEU A 95 -7.15 -0.09 4.55
CA LEU A 95 -7.39 -0.82 5.79
C LEU A 95 -6.05 -1.09 6.50
N LEU A 96 -6.03 -0.94 7.81
CA LEU A 96 -4.92 -1.36 8.66
C LEU A 96 -5.06 -2.86 8.97
N THR A 97 -4.49 -3.71 8.10
CA THR A 97 -4.55 -5.17 8.19
C THR A 97 -3.25 -5.80 8.69
N ASP A 98 -2.13 -5.09 8.53
CA ASP A 98 -0.81 -5.49 8.98
C ASP A 98 -0.10 -4.30 9.65
N PRO A 99 -0.42 -4.02 10.94
CA PRO A 99 0.13 -2.86 11.64
C PRO A 99 1.66 -2.82 11.65
N ASP A 100 2.31 -3.98 11.80
CA ASP A 100 3.77 -4.08 11.85
C ASP A 100 4.41 -3.63 10.53
N ALA A 101 3.85 -4.02 9.39
CA ALA A 101 4.37 -3.62 8.09
C ALA A 101 3.91 -2.22 7.67
N GLN A 102 2.63 -1.90 7.84
CA GLN A 102 2.04 -0.65 7.35
C GLN A 102 2.47 0.58 8.16
N LEU A 103 2.78 0.43 9.45
CA LEU A 103 3.21 1.53 10.32
C LEU A 103 4.73 1.62 10.49
N ALA A 104 5.50 0.69 9.90
CA ALA A 104 6.96 0.73 9.97
C ALA A 104 7.52 2.05 9.41
N ASP A 105 8.50 2.61 10.12
CA ASP A 105 9.37 3.64 9.55
C ASP A 105 10.27 3.04 8.46
N ARG A 106 10.93 3.91 7.67
CA ARG A 106 11.81 3.48 6.56
C ARG A 106 12.87 2.47 7.01
N SER A 107 13.51 2.70 8.15
CA SER A 107 14.64 1.89 8.63
C SER A 107 14.18 0.52 9.11
N THR A 108 13.09 0.49 9.88
CA THR A 108 12.43 -0.73 10.32
C THR A 108 11.93 -1.54 9.13
N ALA A 109 11.28 -0.91 8.15
CA ALA A 109 10.78 -1.58 6.96
C ALA A 109 11.91 -2.23 6.15
N LEU A 110 13.03 -1.52 5.98
CA LEU A 110 14.19 -2.05 5.28
C LEU A 110 14.84 -3.24 6.02
N ALA A 111 14.92 -3.18 7.35
CA ALA A 111 15.41 -4.28 8.16
C ALA A 111 14.52 -5.53 8.02
N MET A 112 13.20 -5.34 8.06
CA MET A 112 12.21 -6.42 7.90
C MET A 112 12.29 -7.06 6.50
N LEU A 113 12.48 -6.27 5.44
CA LEU A 113 12.71 -6.80 4.09
C LEU A 113 13.96 -7.69 4.05
N ARG A 114 15.06 -7.25 4.67
CA ARG A 114 16.30 -8.04 4.71
C ARG A 114 16.15 -9.32 5.53
N GLU A 115 15.38 -9.28 6.61
CA GLU A 115 15.07 -10.48 7.42
C GLU A 115 14.22 -11.49 6.63
N ASN A 116 13.24 -11.01 5.84
CA ASN A 116 12.33 -11.86 5.08
C ASN A 116 13.04 -12.74 4.03
N ILE A 117 14.25 -12.39 3.59
CA ILE A 117 15.04 -13.18 2.62
C ILE A 117 15.34 -14.59 3.15
N GLU A 118 15.56 -14.71 4.45
CA GLU A 118 16.00 -15.95 5.09
C GLU A 118 14.84 -16.77 5.67
N ARG A 119 13.61 -16.27 5.64
CA ARG A 119 12.44 -17.02 6.11
C ARG A 119 12.17 -18.18 5.17
N ASP A 120 11.75 -19.33 5.71
CA ASP A 120 11.32 -20.48 4.89
C ASP A 120 9.81 -20.43 4.66
N GLY A 121 9.41 -20.60 3.40
CA GLY A 121 8.08 -20.27 2.88
C GLY A 121 6.90 -20.99 3.55
N LYS A 122 5.96 -20.20 4.07
CA LYS A 122 4.52 -20.53 4.15
C LYS A 122 3.60 -19.31 3.94
N ASP A 123 4.03 -18.09 4.31
CA ASP A 123 3.22 -16.85 4.22
C ASP A 123 3.71 -15.81 3.18
N MET A 124 4.56 -16.22 2.24
CA MET A 124 5.32 -15.30 1.36
C MET A 124 4.54 -14.71 0.16
N LEU A 125 3.23 -14.98 0.02
CA LEU A 125 2.38 -14.35 -1.00
C LEU A 125 1.36 -13.39 -0.38
N SER A 126 1.60 -12.94 0.86
CA SER A 126 0.75 -12.00 1.59
C SER A 126 0.79 -10.56 1.05
N GLY A 127 1.72 -10.24 0.14
CA GLY A 127 1.94 -8.87 -0.31
C GLY A 127 2.66 -7.98 0.70
N ARG A 128 3.02 -8.53 1.88
CA ARG A 128 3.73 -7.81 2.95
C ARG A 128 5.03 -7.17 2.46
N ASP A 129 5.76 -7.82 1.57
CA ASP A 129 7.02 -7.30 1.04
C ASP A 129 6.80 -6.03 0.20
N ALA A 130 5.67 -5.96 -0.53
CA ALA A 130 5.29 -4.77 -1.28
C ALA A 130 4.92 -3.62 -0.34
N ILE A 131 4.19 -3.92 0.75
CA ILE A 131 3.88 -2.93 1.80
C ILE A 131 5.18 -2.35 2.38
N LEU A 132 6.10 -3.22 2.81
CA LEU A 132 7.39 -2.80 3.35
C LEU A 132 8.21 -1.99 2.33
N ALA A 133 8.22 -2.39 1.07
CA ALA A 133 8.91 -1.65 0.00
C ALA A 133 8.33 -0.23 -0.19
N TRP A 134 7.00 -0.07 -0.14
CA TRP A 134 6.37 1.25 -0.14
C TRP A 134 6.69 2.08 1.10
N ARG A 135 6.87 1.45 2.28
CA ARG A 135 7.34 2.12 3.50
C ARG A 135 8.78 2.60 3.38
N VAL A 136 9.66 1.84 2.71
CA VAL A 136 11.02 2.31 2.42
C VAL A 136 11.00 3.55 1.52
N ALA A 137 10.07 3.60 0.57
CA ALA A 137 9.89 4.71 -0.37
C ALA A 137 8.91 5.80 0.13
N VAL A 138 8.57 5.85 1.42
CA VAL A 138 7.50 6.72 1.95
C VAL A 138 7.73 8.20 1.60
N ASP A 139 8.98 8.66 1.65
CA ASP A 139 9.39 10.05 1.42
C ASP A 139 9.59 10.42 -0.05
N VAL A 140 9.45 9.48 -0.98
CA VAL A 140 9.56 9.78 -2.41
C VAL A 140 8.28 10.46 -2.88
N GLU A 141 8.40 11.72 -3.30
CA GLU A 141 7.28 12.53 -3.80
C GLU A 141 6.67 11.93 -5.09
N ASP A 142 7.52 11.60 -6.05
CA ASP A 142 7.10 11.00 -7.31
C ASP A 142 7.04 9.47 -7.19
N LYS A 143 5.90 8.98 -6.69
CA LYS A 143 5.64 7.55 -6.50
C LYS A 143 5.74 6.74 -7.81
N LEU A 144 5.53 7.37 -8.98
CA LEU A 144 5.67 6.68 -10.26
C LEU A 144 7.13 6.30 -10.54
N LYS A 145 8.11 7.11 -10.11
CA LYS A 145 9.54 6.81 -10.30
C LYS A 145 10.00 5.57 -9.53
N VAL A 146 9.38 5.28 -8.38
CA VAL A 146 9.76 4.12 -7.55
C VAL A 146 8.87 2.90 -7.77
N ARG A 147 7.73 3.06 -8.45
CA ARG A 147 6.78 1.98 -8.71
C ARG A 147 7.45 0.76 -9.36
N ASP A 148 8.24 0.98 -10.40
CA ASP A 148 8.87 -0.12 -11.13
C ASP A 148 9.95 -0.82 -10.29
N ILE A 149 10.66 -0.08 -9.42
CA ILE A 149 11.65 -0.63 -8.48
C ILE A 149 10.96 -1.48 -7.40
N ILE A 150 9.85 -1.00 -6.85
CA ILE A 150 9.02 -1.76 -5.90
C ILE A 150 8.43 -3.01 -6.57
N GLY A 151 8.03 -2.91 -7.84
CA GLY A 151 7.63 -4.04 -8.66
C GLY A 151 8.73 -5.10 -8.76
N ASN A 152 9.98 -4.69 -8.98
CA ASN A 152 11.12 -5.61 -9.02
C ASN A 152 11.34 -6.33 -7.68
N VAL A 153 11.22 -5.62 -6.55
CA VAL A 153 11.29 -6.23 -5.21
C VAL A 153 10.19 -7.28 -5.05
N THR A 154 8.95 -6.93 -5.40
CA THR A 154 7.79 -7.83 -5.30
C THR A 154 7.97 -9.09 -6.17
N VAL A 155 8.46 -8.93 -7.39
CA VAL A 155 8.74 -10.06 -8.30
C VAL A 155 9.86 -10.95 -7.75
N ALA A 156 10.92 -10.37 -7.20
CA ALA A 156 12.03 -11.13 -6.62
C ALA A 156 11.56 -11.97 -5.41
N PHE A 157 10.80 -11.37 -4.49
CA PHE A 157 10.21 -12.09 -3.36
C PHE A 157 9.24 -13.18 -3.81
N THR A 158 8.39 -12.90 -4.79
CA THR A 158 7.46 -13.90 -5.36
C THR A 158 8.23 -15.09 -5.95
N ARG A 159 9.32 -14.85 -6.68
CA ARG A 159 10.16 -15.93 -7.24
C ARG A 159 10.85 -16.74 -6.14
N LEU A 160 11.35 -16.09 -5.10
CA LEU A 160 11.93 -16.77 -3.93
C LEU A 160 10.87 -17.63 -3.23
N ALA A 161 9.68 -17.07 -2.98
CA ALA A 161 8.55 -17.77 -2.38
C ALA A 161 8.16 -19.05 -3.13
N LEU A 162 8.04 -18.95 -4.46
CA LEU A 162 7.66 -20.07 -5.30
C LEU A 162 8.75 -21.17 -5.34
N SER A 163 10.01 -20.82 -5.11
CA SER A 163 11.10 -21.81 -5.06
C SER A 163 10.95 -22.85 -3.95
N HIS A 164 10.31 -22.49 -2.83
CA HIS A 164 10.04 -23.43 -1.75
C HIS A 164 9.04 -24.53 -2.14
N ARG A 165 8.31 -24.36 -3.26
CA ARG A 165 7.45 -25.40 -3.84
C ARG A 165 8.21 -26.34 -4.77
N HIS A 166 9.46 -26.00 -5.10
CA HIS A 166 10.34 -26.67 -6.07
C HIS A 166 11.71 -26.91 -5.44
N PRO A 167 11.84 -27.86 -4.48
CA PRO A 167 13.07 -28.09 -3.72
C PRO A 167 14.29 -28.48 -4.59
N GLU A 168 14.05 -28.89 -5.84
CA GLU A 168 15.06 -29.16 -6.86
C GLU A 168 15.73 -27.89 -7.42
N GLU A 169 15.09 -26.73 -7.32
CA GLU A 169 15.61 -25.48 -7.86
C GLU A 169 16.59 -24.82 -6.88
N PRO A 170 17.72 -24.27 -7.37
CA PRO A 170 18.67 -23.58 -6.51
C PRO A 170 18.05 -22.31 -5.92
N ILE A 171 18.00 -22.23 -4.59
CA ILE A 171 17.39 -21.11 -3.85
C ILE A 171 18.33 -19.88 -3.76
N GLU A 172 19.64 -20.09 -3.67
CA GLU A 172 20.58 -18.99 -3.39
C GLU A 172 20.61 -17.90 -4.48
N PRO A 173 20.54 -18.21 -5.80
CA PRO A 173 20.42 -17.17 -6.82
C PRO A 173 19.16 -16.30 -6.65
N LYS A 174 18.08 -16.86 -6.10
CA LYS A 174 16.82 -16.12 -5.87
C LYS A 174 16.93 -15.23 -4.64
N ARG A 175 17.58 -15.70 -3.57
CA ARG A 175 17.94 -14.85 -2.42
C ARG A 175 18.83 -13.68 -2.86
N GLN A 176 19.82 -13.94 -3.71
CA GLN A 176 20.67 -12.88 -4.25
C GLN A 176 19.87 -11.86 -5.06
N ALA A 177 18.95 -12.30 -5.93
CA ALA A 177 18.09 -11.39 -6.68
C ALA A 177 17.21 -10.50 -5.77
N VAL A 178 16.73 -11.03 -4.64
CA VAL A 178 16.01 -10.25 -3.63
C VAL A 178 16.93 -9.21 -2.98
N ARG A 179 18.15 -9.60 -2.59
CA ARG A 179 19.14 -8.66 -2.03
C ARG A 179 19.46 -7.52 -3.00
N ASP A 180 19.67 -7.84 -4.28
CA ASP A 180 19.97 -6.85 -5.31
C ASP A 180 18.80 -5.88 -5.52
N ALA A 181 17.56 -6.38 -5.52
CA ALA A 181 16.37 -5.55 -5.65
C ALA A 181 16.17 -4.63 -4.43
N ILE A 182 16.40 -5.12 -3.20
CA ILE A 182 16.35 -4.30 -1.99
C ILE A 182 17.42 -3.21 -2.02
N ASN A 183 18.65 -3.53 -2.42
CA ASN A 183 19.73 -2.55 -2.53
C ASN A 183 19.41 -1.46 -3.55
N ALA A 184 18.80 -1.83 -4.69
CA ALA A 184 18.34 -0.86 -5.69
C ALA A 184 17.24 0.06 -5.14
N LEU A 185 16.29 -0.48 -4.37
CA LEU A 185 15.25 0.30 -3.69
C LEU A 185 15.84 1.26 -2.66
N GLU A 186 16.77 0.80 -1.84
CA GLU A 186 17.45 1.63 -0.84
C GLU A 186 18.18 2.79 -1.51
N ALA A 187 18.99 2.52 -2.53
CA ALA A 187 19.74 3.54 -3.27
C ALA A 187 18.82 4.55 -3.98
N ALA A 188 17.70 4.09 -4.57
CA ALA A 188 16.75 4.98 -5.26
C ALA A 188 15.91 5.85 -4.30
N THR A 189 15.87 5.50 -3.01
CA THR A 189 15.07 6.20 -1.98
C THR A 189 15.93 6.95 -0.97
N GLU A 190 17.26 6.87 -1.08
CA GLU A 190 18.16 7.70 -0.30
C GLU A 190 17.95 9.17 -0.66
N LYS A 191 17.69 10.01 0.36
CA LYS A 191 17.67 11.45 0.17
C LYS A 191 19.09 11.91 -0.19
N PRO A 192 19.26 12.81 -1.17
CA PRO A 192 20.55 13.43 -1.41
C PRO A 192 21.03 14.07 -0.10
N THR A 193 22.20 13.67 0.40
CA THR A 193 22.85 14.40 1.48
C THR A 193 23.15 15.80 0.95
N SER A 194 22.45 16.81 1.48
CA SER A 194 22.80 18.20 1.23
C SER A 194 24.23 18.42 1.71
N HIS A 195 25.16 18.57 0.76
CA HIS A 195 26.53 19.02 1.02
C HIS A 195 26.58 20.54 1.13
#